data_AF-A0A832AQD3-F1
#
_entry.id   AF-A0A832AQD3-F1
#
_cell.length_a   1.000
_cell.length_b   1.000
_cell.length_c   1.000
_cell.angle_alpha   90.00
_cell.angle_beta   90.00
_cell.angle_gamma   90.00
#
_symmetry.space_group_name_H-M   'P 1'
#
loop_
_entity.id
_entity.type
_entity.pdbx_description
1 polymer ?
#
loop_
_entity_poly.entity_id
_entity_poly.type
_entity_poly.pdbx_seq_one_letter_code
_entity_poly.pdbx_strand_id
1 'polypeptide(L)'
;MPIHSNIFSCKGELDQNLTVDIYRIEGIPKDDNRFRNLSKVKESLSRRLKVLAVLYSPGEDDYAMALKPNSTIEFTEGRCSVNIEKIEEPLLKYPQQLREFHYEAAREILESHGMWRYSYNRYFEYYPEKVIDTYEIYRGVCFRFDLIERKIYATIDPTTRITTHNTVWELISKLGREEARKALINRYVLATQEKGKSIYQISKIDFDRNVNDKCIQIGDKDYSIKEYFRRPGGKRELADLISDDECVVFVRGGKNAKEFSMAPSLLKLVLKTDDFPRERTLKRELLDEVYLSAERRRILTQKFLTILNPLRLGAEWSTEFEVRDLSETTNQAGVLPAPKLVFGDKMSVTPDFLNYGSFMKNTLKKFGPAKKATFSNNKLLLVYPSTIARGIMQKFYEDCKLISRRFFRTNLPDRPIFYNYPDVDVRREYESFRDELDAIIAVVQHEEETERYINFKDWFDKPNQVLTYRVIDERYRLPREEIGRYYNLIINICAGLLGKMGGRPWILDSKLSADFYIGLDVGGEKKGESGMLYFF
;
A
#
# COMPACT_ATOMS: atom_id res chain seq x y z
N MET A 1 24.44 17.50 -3.51
CA MET A 1 23.04 17.83 -3.88
C MET A 1 22.31 18.16 -2.59
N PRO A 2 21.52 19.25 -2.55
CA PRO A 2 20.65 19.49 -1.41
C PRO A 2 19.66 18.32 -1.29
N ILE A 3 19.55 17.75 -0.10
CA ILE A 3 18.48 16.81 0.21
C ILE A 3 17.28 17.68 0.61
N HIS A 4 16.08 17.24 0.23
CA HIS A 4 14.83 17.89 0.60
C HIS A 4 13.97 16.89 1.37
N SER A 5 13.67 17.20 2.62
CA SER A 5 12.77 16.40 3.46
C SER A 5 11.33 16.87 3.29
N ASN A 6 10.38 16.02 3.63
CA ASN A 6 8.97 16.38 3.67
C ASN A 6 8.49 16.77 5.08
N ILE A 7 9.43 17.23 5.92
CA ILE A 7 9.23 17.58 7.33
C ILE A 7 9.55 19.06 7.51
N PHE A 8 8.63 19.78 8.15
CA PHE A 8 8.66 21.23 8.31
C PHE A 8 8.51 21.58 9.80
N SER A 9 9.47 22.31 10.36
CA SER A 9 9.39 22.82 11.74
C SER A 9 8.47 24.03 11.84
N CYS A 10 7.81 24.22 12.97
CA CYS A 10 7.13 25.48 13.26
C CYS A 10 8.14 26.63 13.36
N LYS A 11 7.72 27.83 12.92
CA LYS A 11 8.48 29.07 13.08
C LYS A 11 8.43 29.47 14.56
N GLY A 12 9.58 29.49 15.21
CA GLY A 12 9.70 29.85 16.63
C GLY A 12 9.36 28.70 17.59
N GLU A 13 9.34 29.03 18.88
CA GLU A 13 8.87 28.13 19.95
C GLU A 13 7.34 28.22 20.09
N LEU A 14 6.74 27.16 20.63
CA LEU A 14 5.31 27.15 20.92
C LEU A 14 4.97 28.17 22.00
N ASP A 15 3.87 28.90 21.80
CA ASP A 15 3.37 29.91 22.75
C ASP A 15 3.08 29.27 24.12
N GLN A 16 3.73 29.79 25.16
CA GLN A 16 3.56 29.31 26.53
C GLN A 16 2.20 29.69 27.13
N ASN A 17 1.47 30.61 26.49
CA ASN A 17 0.16 31.07 26.94
C ASN A 17 -1.00 30.22 26.38
N LEU A 18 -0.72 29.14 25.64
CA LEU A 18 -1.76 28.21 25.19
C LEU A 18 -2.35 27.47 26.39
N THR A 19 -3.63 27.74 26.68
CA THR A 19 -4.38 27.12 27.77
C THR A 19 -5.55 26.29 27.28
N VAL A 20 -5.96 25.32 28.10
CA VAL A 20 -7.11 24.45 27.87
C VAL A 20 -8.00 24.37 29.10
N ASP A 21 -9.30 24.25 28.86
CA ASP A 21 -10.26 23.82 29.87
C ASP A 21 -10.40 22.30 29.79
N ILE A 22 -10.35 21.64 30.94
CA ILE A 22 -10.43 20.18 31.06
C ILE A 22 -11.79 19.81 31.60
N TYR A 23 -12.52 19.01 30.83
CA TYR A 23 -13.85 18.52 31.14
C TYR A 23 -13.77 17.04 31.46
N ARG A 24 -14.21 16.64 32.65
CA ARG A 24 -14.36 15.22 33.02
C ARG A 24 -15.60 14.65 32.38
N ILE A 25 -15.47 13.45 31.82
CA ILE A 25 -16.56 12.72 31.19
C ILE A 25 -16.90 11.50 32.04
N GLU A 26 -18.09 11.47 32.59
CA GLU A 26 -18.57 10.38 33.44
C GLU A 26 -19.73 9.63 32.73
N GLY A 27 -19.94 8.36 33.10
CA GLY A 27 -21.04 7.56 32.56
C GLY A 27 -20.82 6.93 31.17
N ILE A 28 -19.60 6.97 30.64
CA ILE A 28 -19.27 6.29 29.38
C ILE A 28 -19.13 4.78 29.59
N PRO A 29 -19.85 3.94 28.81
CA PRO A 29 -19.67 2.49 28.84
C PRO A 29 -18.23 2.09 28.46
N LYS A 30 -17.60 1.24 29.28
CA LYS A 30 -16.29 0.62 28.99
C LYS A 30 -16.44 -0.60 28.06
N ASP A 31 -17.11 -0.41 26.93
CA ASP A 31 -17.34 -1.44 25.91
C ASP A 31 -16.52 -1.18 24.62
N ASP A 32 -16.69 -2.04 23.61
CA ASP A 32 -16.04 -1.89 22.30
C ASP A 32 -16.38 -0.56 21.59
N ASN A 33 -17.43 0.15 22.02
CA ASN A 33 -17.86 1.44 21.49
C ASN A 33 -17.37 2.63 22.34
N ARG A 34 -16.59 2.42 23.41
CA ARG A 34 -16.08 3.48 24.30
C ARG A 34 -15.54 4.68 23.53
N PHE A 35 -14.56 4.49 22.65
CA PHE A 35 -13.92 5.56 21.88
C PHE A 35 -14.84 6.23 20.86
N ARG A 36 -15.81 5.48 20.31
CA ARG A 36 -16.84 6.07 19.45
C ARG A 36 -17.77 6.98 20.23
N ASN A 37 -18.14 6.62 21.45
CA ASN A 37 -18.97 7.44 22.33
C ASN A 37 -18.21 8.68 22.81
N LEU A 38 -16.95 8.52 23.22
CA LEU A 38 -16.05 9.64 23.54
C LEU A 38 -15.95 10.63 22.37
N SER A 39 -15.81 10.14 21.14
CA SER A 39 -15.72 10.99 19.96
C SER A 39 -16.98 11.84 19.75
N LYS A 40 -18.18 11.29 20.02
CA LYS A 40 -19.44 12.07 19.97
C LYS A 40 -19.47 13.16 21.04
N VAL A 41 -19.00 12.85 22.26
CA VAL A 41 -18.92 13.85 23.35
C VAL A 41 -17.96 14.97 22.97
N LYS A 42 -16.78 14.63 22.42
CA LYS A 42 -15.81 15.60 21.88
C LYS A 42 -16.45 16.51 20.83
N GLU A 43 -17.17 15.95 19.86
CA GLU A 43 -17.87 16.70 18.80
C GLU A 43 -18.97 17.61 19.36
N SER A 44 -19.73 17.15 20.36
CA SER A 44 -20.74 17.97 21.05
C SER A 44 -20.11 19.13 21.83
N LEU A 45 -19.03 18.87 22.57
CA LEU A 45 -18.29 19.89 23.31
C LEU A 45 -17.73 20.96 22.37
N SER A 46 -17.01 20.54 21.32
CA SER A 46 -16.43 21.43 20.31
C SER A 46 -17.50 22.32 19.66
N ARG A 47 -18.66 21.75 19.30
CA ARG A 47 -19.76 22.50 18.67
C ARG A 47 -20.41 23.53 19.62
N ARG A 48 -20.61 23.16 20.89
CA ARG A 48 -21.23 24.03 21.90
C ARG A 48 -20.32 25.21 22.25
N LEU A 49 -19.03 24.93 22.42
CA LEU A 49 -18.03 25.94 22.75
C LEU A 49 -17.49 26.70 21.53
N LYS A 50 -17.74 26.19 20.31
CA LYS A 50 -17.20 26.70 19.04
C LYS A 50 -15.67 26.82 19.04
N VAL A 51 -15.01 25.83 19.65
CA VAL A 51 -13.55 25.71 19.70
C VAL A 51 -13.11 24.30 19.37
N LEU A 52 -11.82 24.11 19.09
CA LEU A 52 -11.25 22.78 18.97
C LEU A 52 -11.34 22.05 20.30
N ALA A 53 -11.68 20.76 20.23
CA ALA A 53 -11.65 19.87 21.38
C ALA A 53 -10.94 18.56 21.04
N VAL A 54 -10.21 18.00 22.02
CA VAL A 54 -9.51 16.72 21.91
C VAL A 54 -9.84 15.83 23.10
N LEU A 55 -9.63 14.52 22.95
CA LEU A 55 -9.80 13.57 24.04
C LEU A 55 -8.51 13.41 24.85
N TYR A 56 -8.65 13.19 26.14
CA TYR A 56 -7.58 12.88 27.07
C TYR A 56 -8.06 11.80 28.03
N SER A 57 -7.44 10.62 28.03
CA SER A 57 -7.84 9.50 28.89
C SER A 57 -6.62 8.94 29.62
N PRO A 58 -6.13 9.62 30.68
CA PRO A 58 -5.04 9.12 31.50
C PRO A 58 -5.53 7.95 32.36
N GLY A 59 -5.07 6.74 32.05
CA GLY A 59 -5.47 5.55 32.81
C GLY A 59 -6.94 5.19 32.61
N GLU A 60 -7.73 5.22 33.67
CA GLU A 60 -9.13 4.77 33.66
C GLU A 60 -10.17 5.87 33.49
N ASP A 61 -9.81 7.11 33.77
CA ASP A 61 -10.71 8.27 33.64
C ASP A 61 -10.70 8.81 32.21
N ASP A 62 -11.82 9.42 31.81
CA ASP A 62 -12.03 9.99 30.48
C ASP A 62 -12.29 11.49 30.58
N TYR A 63 -11.59 12.25 29.73
CA TYR A 63 -11.68 13.70 29.65
C TYR A 63 -11.78 14.19 28.21
N ALA A 64 -12.30 15.39 28.06
CA ALA A 64 -12.12 16.21 26.87
C ALA A 64 -11.44 17.53 27.25
N MET A 65 -10.54 18.01 26.40
CA MET A 65 -9.91 19.31 26.54
C MET A 65 -10.43 20.23 25.46
N ALA A 66 -10.86 21.43 25.83
CA ALA A 66 -11.26 22.49 24.90
C ALA A 66 -10.20 23.60 24.89
N LEU A 67 -9.76 24.01 23.70
CA LEU A 67 -8.72 25.04 23.57
C LEU A 67 -9.31 26.44 23.80
N LYS A 68 -8.91 27.08 24.91
CA LYS A 68 -9.32 28.42 25.38
C LYS A 68 -10.76 28.80 25.00
N PRO A 69 -11.78 28.12 25.55
CA PRO A 69 -13.17 28.48 25.26
C PRO A 69 -13.51 29.84 25.88
N ASN A 70 -14.35 30.63 25.20
CA ASN A 70 -14.81 31.95 25.69
C ASN A 70 -15.89 31.85 26.79
N SER A 71 -16.38 30.64 27.04
CA SER A 71 -17.41 30.33 28.02
C SER A 71 -17.23 28.91 28.49
N THR A 72 -17.62 28.62 29.71
CA THR A 72 -17.68 27.28 30.26
C THR A 72 -19.08 26.69 30.10
N ILE A 73 -19.18 25.39 29.82
CA ILE A 73 -20.48 24.70 29.74
C ILE A 73 -20.42 23.31 30.33
N GLU A 74 -21.40 22.97 31.15
CA GLU A 74 -21.64 21.61 31.59
C GLU A 74 -22.90 21.08 30.92
N PHE A 75 -22.88 19.81 30.51
CA PHE A 75 -24.02 19.23 29.83
C PHE A 75 -24.05 17.72 29.96
N THR A 76 -25.22 17.15 29.65
CA THR A 76 -25.40 15.72 29.52
C THR A 76 -25.59 15.35 28.05
N GLU A 77 -24.86 14.34 27.59
CA GLU A 77 -25.00 13.75 26.25
C GLU A 77 -25.38 12.27 26.39
N GLY A 78 -26.68 12.00 26.24
CA GLY A 78 -27.23 10.67 26.51
C GLY A 78 -27.11 10.30 28.00
N ARG A 79 -26.29 9.29 28.30
CA ARG A 79 -25.99 8.85 29.69
C ARG A 79 -24.69 9.45 30.25
N CYS A 80 -24.00 10.28 29.46
CA CYS A 80 -22.69 10.81 29.84
C CYS A 80 -22.85 12.23 30.39
N SER A 81 -22.31 12.52 31.58
CA SER A 81 -22.17 13.88 32.10
C SER A 81 -20.79 14.43 31.74
N VAL A 82 -20.77 15.69 31.33
CA VAL A 82 -19.56 16.45 30.99
C VAL A 82 -19.50 17.64 31.92
N ASN A 83 -18.58 17.57 32.89
CA ASN A 83 -18.43 18.55 33.96
C ASN A 83 -17.04 19.18 33.88
N ILE A 84 -16.90 20.43 34.32
CA ILE A 84 -15.60 21.10 34.29
C ILE A 84 -14.76 20.61 35.46
N GLU A 85 -13.53 20.19 35.18
CA GLU A 85 -12.58 19.81 36.22
C GLU A 85 -11.51 20.89 36.44
N LYS A 86 -10.98 21.45 35.36
CA LYS A 86 -9.94 22.50 35.42
C LYS A 86 -10.17 23.55 34.33
N ILE A 87 -9.82 24.78 34.62
CA ILE A 87 -9.97 25.93 33.73
C ILE A 87 -8.58 26.52 33.49
N GLU A 88 -8.31 26.96 32.25
CA GLU A 88 -7.08 27.66 31.85
C GLU A 88 -5.77 26.90 32.19
N GLU A 89 -5.78 25.57 32.11
CA GLU A 89 -4.58 24.77 32.33
C GLU A 89 -3.58 24.93 31.18
N PRO A 90 -2.27 25.10 31.44
CA PRO A 90 -1.27 25.21 30.38
C PRO A 90 -1.21 23.94 29.51
N LEU A 91 -1.44 24.07 28.20
CA LEU A 91 -1.46 22.96 27.25
C LEU A 91 -0.11 22.26 27.11
N LEU A 92 0.99 22.97 27.36
CA LEU A 92 2.35 22.41 27.31
C LEU A 92 2.57 21.27 28.33
N LYS A 93 1.73 21.16 29.37
CA LYS A 93 1.74 20.01 30.30
C LYS A 93 1.24 18.71 29.64
N TYR A 94 0.57 18.81 28.49
CA TYR A 94 -0.11 17.71 27.80
C TYR A 94 0.41 17.55 26.36
N PRO A 95 1.66 17.05 26.18
CA PRO A 95 2.33 17.03 24.87
C PRO A 95 1.60 16.19 23.81
N GLN A 96 0.91 15.12 24.22
CA GLN A 96 0.09 14.34 23.30
C GLN A 96 -1.13 15.14 22.81
N GLN A 97 -1.84 15.81 23.72
CA GLN A 97 -3.03 16.58 23.41
C GLN A 97 -2.68 17.80 22.56
N LEU A 98 -1.54 18.43 22.81
CA LEU A 98 -0.99 19.46 21.94
C LEU A 98 -0.88 18.97 20.48
N ARG A 99 -0.33 17.76 20.25
CA ARG A 99 -0.31 17.17 18.89
C ARG A 99 -1.71 16.88 18.35
N GLU A 100 -2.62 16.37 19.18
CA GLU A 100 -4.00 16.11 18.78
C GLU A 100 -4.73 17.40 18.35
N PHE A 101 -4.48 18.53 19.01
CA PHE A 101 -5.04 19.82 18.58
C PHE A 101 -4.54 20.22 17.19
N HIS A 102 -3.26 19.98 16.88
CA HIS A 102 -2.73 20.22 15.53
C HIS A 102 -3.38 19.28 14.50
N TYR A 103 -3.65 18.02 14.87
CA TYR A 103 -4.40 17.11 14.01
C TYR A 103 -5.82 17.60 13.75
N GLU A 104 -6.57 18.01 14.78
CA GLU A 104 -7.93 18.52 14.62
C GLU A 104 -7.96 19.81 13.78
N ALA A 105 -7.05 20.76 14.05
CA ALA A 105 -6.91 21.99 13.26
C ALA A 105 -6.62 21.71 11.78
N ALA A 106 -5.70 20.78 11.50
CA ALA A 106 -5.39 20.40 10.12
C ALA A 106 -6.60 19.78 9.41
N ARG A 107 -7.37 18.94 10.10
CA ARG A 107 -8.60 18.35 9.54
C ARG A 107 -9.62 19.42 9.22
N GLU A 108 -9.86 20.35 10.15
CA GLU A 108 -10.81 21.45 9.94
C GLU A 108 -10.42 22.31 8.74
N ILE A 109 -9.13 22.67 8.61
CA ILE A 109 -8.63 23.45 7.46
C ILE A 109 -8.78 22.67 6.15
N LEU A 110 -8.42 21.38 6.12
CA LEU A 110 -8.53 20.60 4.88
C LEU A 110 -10.01 20.44 4.47
N GLU A 111 -10.91 20.22 5.42
CA GLU A 111 -12.36 20.12 5.20
C GLU A 111 -12.95 21.47 4.76
N SER A 112 -12.47 22.60 5.29
CA SER A 112 -12.90 23.94 4.85
C SER A 112 -12.45 24.25 3.42
N HIS A 113 -11.36 23.65 2.96
CA HIS A 113 -10.92 23.68 1.56
C HIS A 113 -11.61 22.64 0.67
N GLY A 114 -12.66 21.98 1.18
CA GLY A 114 -13.46 21.01 0.44
C GLY A 114 -12.80 19.64 0.27
N MET A 115 -11.69 19.36 0.95
CA MET A 115 -11.06 18.05 0.86
C MET A 115 -11.89 17.00 1.61
N TRP A 116 -11.94 15.78 1.07
CA TRP A 116 -12.65 14.67 1.70
C TRP A 116 -11.70 13.72 2.42
N ARG A 117 -12.14 13.25 3.58
CA ARG A 117 -11.39 12.35 4.45
C ARG A 117 -11.49 10.91 3.95
N TYR A 118 -10.35 10.27 3.69
CA TYR A 118 -10.30 8.85 3.35
C TYR A 118 -10.07 7.96 4.58
N SER A 119 -9.05 8.28 5.37
CA SER A 119 -8.65 7.54 6.56
C SER A 119 -8.10 8.48 7.62
N TYR A 120 -7.58 7.96 8.74
CA TYR A 120 -6.90 8.78 9.74
C TYR A 120 -5.77 9.58 9.07
N ASN A 121 -5.84 10.91 9.15
CA ASN A 121 -4.90 11.89 8.59
C ASN A 121 -4.61 11.76 7.08
N ARG A 122 -5.54 11.21 6.30
CA ARG A 122 -5.44 11.18 4.84
C ARG A 122 -6.65 11.82 4.18
N TYR A 123 -6.40 12.85 3.38
CA TYR A 123 -7.41 13.64 2.70
C TYR A 123 -7.13 13.68 1.20
N PHE A 124 -8.17 13.87 0.41
CA PHE A 124 -8.07 14.04 -1.04
C PHE A 124 -8.90 15.24 -1.48
N GLU A 125 -8.49 15.89 -2.56
CA GLU A 125 -9.26 16.95 -3.19
C GLU A 125 -10.62 16.44 -3.65
N TYR A 126 -11.64 17.29 -3.57
CA TYR A 126 -12.99 16.92 -3.98
C TYR A 126 -13.09 16.56 -5.46
N TYR A 127 -12.40 17.33 -6.30
CA TYR A 127 -12.38 17.14 -7.74
C TYR A 127 -11.05 16.50 -8.16
N PRO A 128 -11.04 15.73 -9.26
CA PRO A 128 -9.79 15.22 -9.80
C PRO A 128 -8.90 16.39 -10.22
N GLU A 129 -7.61 16.33 -9.90
CA GLU A 129 -6.61 17.30 -10.36
C GLU A 129 -6.44 17.20 -11.88
N LYS A 130 -6.50 15.97 -12.39
CA LYS A 130 -6.20 15.65 -13.78
C LYS A 130 -7.07 14.50 -14.27
N VAL A 131 -7.40 14.53 -15.56
CA VAL A 131 -8.04 13.42 -16.28
C VAL A 131 -7.07 12.98 -17.37
N ILE A 132 -6.84 11.66 -17.47
CA ILE A 132 -6.06 11.05 -18.55
C ILE A 132 -6.98 10.03 -19.21
N ASP A 133 -7.34 10.26 -20.47
CA ASP A 133 -8.35 9.46 -21.18
C ASP A 133 -9.65 9.32 -20.34
N THR A 134 -10.00 8.11 -19.93
CA THR A 134 -11.20 7.78 -19.15
C THR A 134 -10.89 7.56 -17.67
N TYR A 135 -9.78 8.13 -17.16
CA TYR A 135 -9.32 7.96 -15.79
C TYR A 135 -9.17 9.29 -15.06
N GLU A 136 -9.70 9.35 -13.84
CA GLU A 136 -9.68 10.53 -12.97
C GLU A 136 -8.62 10.38 -11.88
N ILE A 137 -7.76 11.39 -11.74
CA ILE A 137 -6.64 11.39 -10.79
C ILE A 137 -6.95 12.37 -9.67
N TYR A 138 -7.16 11.84 -8.48
CA TYR A 138 -7.36 12.59 -7.25
C TYR A 138 -6.04 12.72 -6.50
N ARG A 139 -5.66 13.97 -6.18
CA ARG A 139 -4.55 14.23 -5.26
C ARG A 139 -5.02 14.37 -3.84
N GLY A 140 -4.14 14.02 -2.95
CA GLY A 140 -4.37 14.11 -1.53
C GLY A 140 -3.10 14.26 -0.75
N VAL A 141 -3.27 14.33 0.55
CA VAL A 141 -2.20 14.49 1.53
C VAL A 141 -2.39 13.48 2.66
N CYS A 142 -1.28 12.86 3.06
CA CYS A 142 -1.12 12.22 4.35
C CYS A 142 -0.28 13.14 5.22
N PHE A 143 -0.70 13.40 6.45
CA PHE A 143 0.04 14.29 7.35
C PHE A 143 0.26 13.70 8.74
N ARG A 144 1.34 14.12 9.38
CA ARG A 144 1.72 13.73 10.74
C ARG A 144 2.29 14.94 11.48
N PHE A 145 1.97 15.06 12.77
CA PHE A 145 2.57 16.04 13.67
C PHE A 145 3.41 15.32 14.73
N ASP A 146 4.64 15.78 14.90
CA ASP A 146 5.59 15.32 15.92
C ASP A 146 6.00 16.49 16.82
N LEU A 147 6.27 16.22 18.09
CA LEU A 147 6.73 17.22 19.06
C LEU A 147 8.14 16.82 19.52
N ILE A 148 9.13 17.65 19.22
CA ILE A 148 10.54 17.42 19.57
C ILE A 148 11.06 18.71 20.20
N GLU A 149 11.66 18.63 21.39
CA GLU A 149 12.30 19.78 22.07
C GLU A 149 11.41 21.06 22.10
N ARG A 150 10.10 20.88 22.34
CA ARG A 150 9.08 21.96 22.36
C ARG A 150 8.75 22.62 21.01
N LYS A 151 9.14 22.02 19.90
CA LYS A 151 8.72 22.43 18.55
C LYS A 151 7.84 21.38 17.90
N ILE A 152 6.83 21.85 17.18
CA ILE A 152 5.98 20.98 16.37
C ILE A 152 6.58 20.87 14.98
N TYR A 153 6.60 19.64 14.48
CA TYR A 153 7.05 19.29 13.14
C TYR A 153 5.87 18.71 12.36
N ALA A 154 5.60 19.27 11.19
CA ALA A 154 4.62 18.75 10.25
C ALA A 154 5.32 17.89 9.20
N THR A 155 4.96 16.62 9.10
CA THR A 155 5.31 15.75 7.97
C THR A 155 4.18 15.75 6.97
N ILE A 156 4.46 16.07 5.70
CA ILE A 156 3.45 16.18 4.63
C ILE A 156 3.85 15.25 3.48
N ASP A 157 3.02 14.25 3.17
CA ASP A 157 3.29 13.32 2.07
C ASP A 157 2.11 13.27 1.07
N PRO A 158 2.32 13.65 -0.20
CA PRO A 158 1.31 13.56 -1.23
C PRO A 158 0.87 12.11 -1.47
N THR A 159 -0.43 11.93 -1.69
CA THR A 159 -1.03 10.63 -2.05
C THR A 159 -1.87 10.77 -3.30
N THR A 160 -1.95 9.69 -4.09
CA THR A 160 -2.70 9.63 -5.33
C THR A 160 -3.76 8.57 -5.26
N ARG A 161 -4.94 8.84 -5.82
CA ARG A 161 -5.95 7.85 -6.10
C ARG A 161 -6.45 8.01 -7.52
N ILE A 162 -6.61 6.90 -8.23
CA ILE A 162 -7.10 6.86 -9.60
C ILE A 162 -8.44 6.13 -9.62
N THR A 163 -9.43 6.72 -10.28
CA THR A 163 -10.71 6.09 -10.53
C THR A 163 -11.02 6.04 -12.02
N THR A 164 -11.97 5.19 -12.40
CA THR A 164 -12.62 5.32 -13.70
C THR A 164 -13.39 6.64 -13.79
N HIS A 165 -13.51 7.18 -14.99
CA HIS A 165 -14.45 8.26 -15.30
C HIS A 165 -15.89 7.73 -15.29
N ASN A 166 -16.10 6.57 -15.96
CA ASN A 166 -17.38 5.87 -15.96
C ASN A 166 -17.77 5.49 -14.53
N THR A 167 -19.05 5.68 -14.24
CA THR A 167 -19.74 5.19 -13.05
C THR A 167 -19.85 3.67 -13.07
N VAL A 168 -20.11 3.07 -11.90
CA VAL A 168 -20.42 1.65 -11.79
C VAL A 168 -21.66 1.30 -12.61
N TRP A 169 -22.62 2.22 -12.75
CA TRP A 169 -23.81 1.99 -13.57
C TRP A 169 -23.46 1.82 -15.05
N GLU A 170 -22.65 2.72 -15.60
CA GLU A 170 -22.21 2.61 -17.00
C GLU A 170 -21.36 1.36 -17.25
N LEU A 171 -20.56 0.94 -16.27
CA LEU A 171 -19.81 -0.31 -16.34
C LEU A 171 -20.74 -1.54 -16.34
N ILE A 172 -21.75 -1.54 -15.47
CA ILE A 172 -22.80 -2.58 -15.44
C ILE A 172 -23.51 -2.67 -16.79
N SER A 173 -23.93 -1.54 -17.35
CA SER A 173 -24.63 -1.48 -18.64
C SER A 173 -23.78 -1.98 -19.81
N LYS A 174 -22.46 -1.76 -19.78
CA LYS A 174 -21.53 -2.25 -20.81
C LYS A 174 -21.22 -3.75 -20.70
N LEU A 175 -21.07 -4.26 -19.48
CA LEU A 175 -20.68 -5.65 -19.22
C LEU A 175 -21.87 -6.62 -19.25
N GLY A 176 -23.06 -6.15 -18.90
CA GLY A 176 -24.21 -7.01 -18.61
C GLY A 176 -24.13 -7.65 -17.21
N ARG A 177 -25.25 -8.24 -16.77
CA ARG A 177 -25.47 -8.64 -15.36
C ARG A 177 -24.41 -9.62 -14.82
N GLU A 178 -24.18 -10.72 -15.53
CA GLU A 178 -23.29 -11.80 -15.06
C GLU A 178 -21.82 -11.36 -15.01
N GLU A 179 -21.34 -10.69 -16.06
CA GLU A 179 -19.97 -10.24 -16.13
C GLU A 179 -19.70 -9.10 -15.13
N ALA A 180 -20.67 -8.21 -14.92
CA ALA A 180 -20.60 -7.18 -13.88
C ALA A 180 -20.44 -7.77 -12.47
N ARG A 181 -21.16 -8.86 -12.12
CA ARG A 181 -20.98 -9.53 -10.82
C ARG A 181 -19.55 -10.03 -10.65
N LYS A 182 -18.99 -10.68 -11.67
CA LYS A 182 -17.63 -11.22 -11.63
C LYS A 182 -16.57 -10.13 -11.55
N ALA A 183 -16.71 -9.08 -12.36
CA ALA A 183 -15.71 -8.04 -12.49
C ALA A 183 -15.72 -7.01 -11.33
N LEU A 184 -16.89 -6.74 -10.73
CA LEU A 184 -17.09 -5.60 -9.82
C LEU A 184 -17.24 -5.99 -8.34
N ILE A 185 -17.67 -7.21 -8.01
CA ILE A 185 -17.78 -7.63 -6.59
C ILE A 185 -16.37 -7.70 -5.97
N ASN A 186 -16.26 -7.31 -4.69
CA ASN A 186 -15.01 -7.15 -3.93
C ASN A 186 -14.08 -6.04 -4.43
N ARG A 187 -14.49 -5.24 -5.41
CA ARG A 187 -13.75 -4.07 -5.88
C ARG A 187 -14.02 -2.85 -5.00
N TYR A 188 -13.06 -1.94 -4.93
CA TYR A 188 -13.21 -0.68 -4.22
C TYR A 188 -13.82 0.38 -5.14
N VAL A 189 -14.69 1.21 -4.58
CA VAL A 189 -15.36 2.31 -5.26
C VAL A 189 -15.25 3.60 -4.47
N LEU A 190 -15.14 4.72 -5.17
CA LEU A 190 -15.32 6.05 -4.65
C LEU A 190 -16.81 6.38 -4.73
N ALA A 191 -17.46 6.46 -3.58
CA ALA A 191 -18.86 6.83 -3.46
C ALA A 191 -19.01 8.33 -3.22
N THR A 192 -19.88 8.97 -3.99
CA THR A 192 -20.34 10.33 -3.73
C THR A 192 -21.55 10.28 -2.79
N GLN A 193 -21.49 11.03 -1.69
CA GLN A 193 -22.45 11.01 -0.59
C GLN A 193 -22.87 12.43 -0.21
N GLU A 194 -23.89 12.53 0.64
CA GLU A 194 -24.39 13.80 1.15
C GLU A 194 -23.29 14.62 1.86
N LYS A 195 -22.45 13.97 2.67
CA LYS A 195 -21.39 14.59 3.46
C LYS A 195 -20.02 14.61 2.75
N GLY A 196 -19.95 14.34 1.45
CA GLY A 196 -18.71 14.34 0.69
C GLY A 196 -18.47 13.02 -0.02
N LYS A 197 -17.22 12.57 -0.06
CA LYS A 197 -16.83 11.31 -0.73
C LYS A 197 -16.22 10.33 0.25
N SER A 198 -16.46 9.06 0.00
CA SER A 198 -15.97 7.95 0.84
C SER A 198 -15.63 6.75 -0.03
N ILE A 199 -14.78 5.86 0.48
CA ILE A 199 -14.36 4.67 -0.26
C ILE A 199 -14.95 3.44 0.39
N TYR A 200 -15.58 2.60 -0.42
CA TYR A 200 -16.19 1.36 0.02
C TYR A 200 -15.77 0.20 -0.87
N GLN A 201 -16.00 -1.01 -0.38
CA GLN A 201 -15.91 -2.22 -1.19
C GLN A 201 -17.32 -2.65 -1.60
N ILE A 202 -17.53 -2.98 -2.88
CA ILE A 202 -18.77 -3.62 -3.35
C ILE A 202 -18.85 -5.02 -2.75
N SER A 203 -19.92 -5.30 -1.99
CA SER A 203 -20.19 -6.63 -1.45
C SER A 203 -21.20 -7.41 -2.29
N LYS A 204 -22.21 -6.74 -2.85
CA LYS A 204 -23.25 -7.35 -3.69
C LYS A 204 -23.77 -6.36 -4.73
N ILE A 205 -24.16 -6.88 -5.90
CA ILE A 205 -24.97 -6.17 -6.89
C ILE A 205 -26.30 -6.90 -7.00
N ASP A 206 -27.40 -6.19 -6.78
CA ASP A 206 -28.74 -6.76 -6.75
C ASP A 206 -29.57 -6.23 -7.91
N PHE A 207 -29.61 -7.01 -8.98
CA PHE A 207 -30.34 -6.68 -10.21
C PHE A 207 -31.86 -6.86 -10.11
N ASP A 208 -32.34 -7.48 -9.03
CA ASP A 208 -33.76 -7.70 -8.79
C ASP A 208 -34.36 -6.58 -7.93
N ARG A 209 -33.52 -5.72 -7.35
CA ARG A 209 -33.92 -4.50 -6.64
C ARG A 209 -33.61 -3.26 -7.45
N ASN A 210 -34.53 -2.31 -7.41
CA ASN A 210 -34.40 -1.01 -8.05
C ASN A 210 -34.08 0.07 -7.00
N VAL A 211 -33.41 1.15 -7.43
CA VAL A 211 -33.10 2.31 -6.56
C VAL A 211 -34.33 3.01 -5.96
N ASN A 212 -35.52 2.80 -6.55
CA ASN A 212 -36.81 3.26 -6.04
C ASN A 212 -37.41 2.33 -4.96
N ASP A 213 -36.88 1.13 -4.78
CA ASP A 213 -37.30 0.23 -3.69
C ASP A 213 -36.79 0.75 -2.34
N LYS A 214 -37.62 0.58 -1.31
CA LYS A 214 -37.29 0.95 0.06
C LYS A 214 -36.17 0.04 0.59
N CYS A 215 -34.97 0.59 0.73
CA CYS A 215 -33.77 -0.17 1.09
C CYS A 215 -32.83 0.55 2.07
N ILE A 216 -33.23 1.71 2.59
CA ILE A 216 -32.51 2.49 3.60
C ILE A 216 -33.45 2.73 4.78
N GLN A 217 -33.11 2.21 5.96
CA GLN A 217 -33.86 2.41 7.19
C GLN A 217 -33.21 3.49 8.07
N ILE A 218 -33.97 4.51 8.45
CA ILE A 218 -33.54 5.58 9.37
C ILE A 218 -34.60 5.79 10.43
N GLY A 219 -34.29 5.38 11.66
CA GLY A 219 -35.29 5.28 12.72
C GLY A 219 -36.41 4.33 12.29
N ASP A 220 -37.65 4.79 12.38
CA ASP A 220 -38.85 4.03 12.02
C ASP A 220 -39.31 4.24 10.57
N LYS A 221 -38.50 4.91 9.74
CA LYS A 221 -38.83 5.24 8.36
C LYS A 221 -37.93 4.54 7.37
N ASP A 222 -38.54 3.95 6.36
CA ASP A 222 -37.87 3.36 5.23
C ASP A 222 -37.91 4.30 4.02
N TYR A 223 -36.75 4.43 3.39
CA TYR A 223 -36.50 5.28 2.23
C TYR A 223 -35.95 4.43 1.09
N SER A 224 -36.35 4.78 -0.14
CA SER A 224 -35.57 4.45 -1.33
C SER A 224 -34.31 5.31 -1.39
N ILE A 225 -33.37 4.98 -2.28
CA ILE A 225 -32.13 5.76 -2.40
C ILE A 225 -32.44 7.19 -2.85
N LYS A 226 -33.36 7.37 -3.81
CA LYS A 226 -33.76 8.70 -4.30
C LYS A 226 -34.51 9.50 -3.24
N GLU A 227 -35.44 8.87 -2.52
CA GLU A 227 -36.17 9.53 -1.43
C GLU A 227 -35.24 9.94 -0.29
N TYR A 228 -34.24 9.11 0.03
CA TYR A 228 -33.22 9.44 1.01
C TYR A 228 -32.54 10.76 0.63
N PHE A 229 -32.07 10.93 -0.61
CA PHE A 229 -31.43 12.18 -1.03
C PHE A 229 -32.41 13.37 -1.16
N ARG A 230 -33.72 13.12 -1.39
CA ARG A 230 -34.75 14.18 -1.48
C ARG A 230 -35.37 14.60 -0.14
N ARG A 231 -35.08 13.88 0.94
CA ARG A 231 -35.60 14.20 2.30
C ARG A 231 -35.22 15.63 2.72
N PRO A 232 -35.94 16.26 3.67
CA PRO A 232 -35.54 17.56 4.20
C PRO A 232 -34.08 17.56 4.69
N GLY A 233 -33.28 18.50 4.19
CA GLY A 233 -31.83 18.58 4.47
C GLY A 233 -30.93 17.66 3.63
N GLY A 234 -31.51 16.81 2.78
CA GLY A 234 -30.76 15.99 1.82
C GLY A 234 -30.31 16.77 0.58
N LYS A 235 -29.39 16.16 -0.19
CA LYS A 235 -28.86 16.72 -1.45
C LYS A 235 -29.68 16.26 -2.66
N ARG A 236 -30.64 17.08 -3.08
CA ARG A 236 -31.55 16.78 -4.21
C ARG A 236 -30.78 16.58 -5.51
N GLU A 237 -29.71 17.34 -5.71
CA GLU A 237 -28.83 17.24 -6.88
C GLU A 237 -28.24 15.83 -7.05
N LEU A 238 -28.01 15.09 -5.97
CA LEU A 238 -27.56 13.70 -6.06
C LEU A 238 -28.69 12.74 -6.44
N ALA A 239 -29.93 13.04 -6.03
CA ALA A 239 -31.09 12.25 -6.44
C ALA A 239 -31.37 12.35 -7.94
N ASP A 240 -31.04 13.50 -8.53
CA ASP A 240 -31.29 13.78 -9.95
C ASP A 240 -30.23 13.15 -10.87
N LEU A 241 -29.08 12.75 -10.32
CA LEU A 241 -28.08 11.93 -11.01
C LEU A 241 -28.46 10.44 -11.08
N ILE A 242 -29.43 10.00 -10.29
CA ILE A 242 -29.84 8.59 -10.19
C ILE A 242 -30.99 8.32 -11.17
N SER A 243 -30.72 7.46 -12.15
CA SER A 243 -31.73 7.00 -13.10
C SER A 243 -32.70 6.01 -12.44
N ASP A 244 -33.97 6.03 -12.88
CA ASP A 244 -35.04 5.21 -12.29
C ASP A 244 -34.94 3.72 -12.64
N ASP A 245 -34.10 3.35 -13.59
CA ASP A 245 -33.85 1.97 -14.02
C ASP A 245 -32.65 1.32 -13.31
N GLU A 246 -31.94 2.07 -12.46
CA GLU A 246 -30.76 1.57 -11.79
C GLU A 246 -31.07 0.44 -10.80
N CYS A 247 -30.22 -0.60 -10.83
CA CYS A 247 -30.20 -1.63 -9.79
C CYS A 247 -29.58 -1.11 -8.49
N VAL A 248 -29.74 -1.85 -7.39
CA VAL A 248 -29.11 -1.50 -6.10
C VAL A 248 -27.75 -2.18 -5.94
N VAL A 249 -26.73 -1.40 -5.55
CA VAL A 249 -25.42 -1.93 -5.16
C VAL A 249 -25.25 -1.84 -3.65
N PHE A 250 -24.80 -2.92 -3.02
CA PHE A 250 -24.45 -2.96 -1.60
C PHE A 250 -22.95 -2.80 -1.43
N VAL A 251 -22.56 -1.91 -0.51
CA VAL A 251 -21.17 -1.58 -0.22
C VAL A 251 -20.87 -1.64 1.27
N ARG A 252 -19.61 -1.90 1.64
CA ARG A 252 -19.14 -1.95 3.05
C ARG A 252 -17.81 -1.24 3.24
N GLY A 253 -17.62 -0.63 4.42
CA GLY A 253 -16.39 0.10 4.80
C GLY A 253 -15.24 -0.79 5.30
N GLY A 254 -15.48 -2.10 5.46
CA GLY A 254 -14.52 -3.07 5.97
C GLY A 254 -15.15 -4.47 6.04
N LYS A 255 -14.36 -5.50 6.30
CA LYS A 255 -14.79 -6.93 6.23
C LYS A 255 -16.00 -7.24 7.13
N ASN A 256 -16.12 -6.55 8.27
CA ASN A 256 -17.17 -6.74 9.27
C ASN A 256 -18.07 -5.49 9.43
N ALA A 257 -17.99 -4.53 8.52
CA ALA A 257 -18.82 -3.33 8.58
C ALA A 257 -20.24 -3.62 8.07
N LYS A 258 -21.23 -2.89 8.61
CA LYS A 258 -22.60 -2.90 8.10
C LYS A 258 -22.61 -2.53 6.61
N GLU A 259 -23.44 -3.21 5.84
CA GLU A 259 -23.65 -2.90 4.43
C GLU A 259 -24.57 -1.69 4.25
N PHE A 260 -24.34 -0.95 3.17
CA PHE A 260 -25.11 0.21 2.77
C PHE A 260 -25.59 0.04 1.33
N SER A 261 -26.88 0.34 1.10
CA SER A 261 -27.47 0.40 -0.23
C SER A 261 -27.06 1.70 -0.93
N MET A 262 -26.58 1.63 -2.17
CA MET A 262 -26.17 2.78 -2.97
C MET A 262 -26.60 2.63 -4.43
N ALA A 263 -26.82 3.78 -5.08
CA ALA A 263 -27.06 3.85 -6.51
C ALA A 263 -25.72 3.74 -7.26
N PRO A 264 -25.59 2.85 -8.25
CA PRO A 264 -24.35 2.66 -8.99
C PRO A 264 -23.89 3.89 -9.79
N SER A 265 -24.77 4.83 -10.14
CA SER A 265 -24.37 6.13 -10.73
C SER A 265 -23.56 7.03 -9.80
N LEU A 266 -23.66 6.83 -8.48
CA LEU A 266 -22.90 7.59 -7.49
C LEU A 266 -21.55 6.95 -7.14
N LEU A 267 -21.19 5.84 -7.80
CA LEU A 267 -20.00 5.06 -7.53
C LEU A 267 -19.04 5.10 -8.73
N LYS A 268 -17.75 5.35 -8.48
CA LYS A 268 -16.68 5.20 -9.48
C LYS A 268 -15.70 4.12 -9.05
N LEU A 269 -15.25 3.29 -9.98
CA LEU A 269 -14.32 2.19 -9.67
C LEU A 269 -12.94 2.74 -9.31
N VAL A 270 -12.40 2.35 -8.17
CA VAL A 270 -11.02 2.68 -7.76
C VAL A 270 -10.08 1.63 -8.34
N LEU A 271 -9.01 2.10 -8.99
CA LEU A 271 -8.07 1.24 -9.70
C LEU A 271 -6.84 0.92 -8.85
N LYS A 272 -6.45 -0.34 -8.91
CA LYS A 272 -5.10 -0.80 -8.57
C LYS A 272 -4.22 -0.73 -9.83
N THR A 273 -2.92 -0.78 -9.64
CA THR A 273 -1.95 -0.79 -10.75
C THR A 273 -2.16 -1.95 -11.73
N ASP A 274 -2.70 -3.07 -11.24
CA ASP A 274 -3.00 -4.25 -12.05
C ASP A 274 -4.24 -4.06 -12.93
N ASP A 275 -5.08 -3.07 -12.60
CA ASP A 275 -6.29 -2.72 -13.33
C ASP A 275 -6.04 -1.69 -14.43
N PHE A 276 -4.83 -1.17 -14.52
CA PHE A 276 -4.48 -0.20 -15.54
C PHE A 276 -4.58 -0.84 -16.93
N PRO A 277 -4.93 -0.05 -17.95
CA PRO A 277 -5.13 -0.55 -19.30
C PRO A 277 -3.90 -1.32 -19.79
N ARG A 278 -4.12 -2.30 -20.67
CA ARG A 278 -3.04 -3.08 -21.29
C ARG A 278 -2.21 -2.25 -22.27
N GLU A 279 -2.79 -1.15 -22.78
CA GLU A 279 -2.09 -0.22 -23.66
C GLU A 279 -0.88 0.40 -22.94
N ARG A 280 0.31 0.18 -23.51
CA ARG A 280 1.57 0.47 -22.85
C ARG A 280 1.76 1.95 -22.54
N THR A 281 1.39 2.84 -23.46
CA THR A 281 1.58 4.29 -23.31
C THR A 281 0.68 4.81 -22.20
N LEU A 282 -0.62 4.55 -22.29
CA LEU A 282 -1.58 4.96 -21.26
C LEU A 282 -1.29 4.35 -19.89
N LYS A 283 -0.88 3.07 -19.83
CA LYS A 283 -0.42 2.45 -18.57
C LYS A 283 0.75 3.19 -17.97
N ARG A 284 1.73 3.59 -18.79
CA ARG A 284 2.91 4.33 -18.33
C ARG A 284 2.52 5.72 -17.82
N GLU A 285 1.65 6.43 -18.53
CA GLU A 285 1.15 7.74 -18.09
C GLU A 285 0.47 7.63 -16.72
N LEU A 286 -0.41 6.64 -16.50
CA LEU A 286 -1.05 6.42 -15.20
C LEU A 286 -0.04 6.01 -14.10
N LEU A 287 0.96 5.19 -14.44
CA LEU A 287 2.02 4.81 -13.50
C LEU A 287 2.86 6.02 -13.07
N ASP A 288 3.16 6.94 -13.98
CA ASP A 288 3.91 8.17 -13.67
C ASP A 288 3.14 9.09 -12.69
N GLU A 289 1.80 8.96 -12.65
CA GLU A 289 0.94 9.68 -11.70
C GLU A 289 0.83 9.01 -10.32
N VAL A 290 1.15 7.71 -10.23
CA VAL A 290 1.26 6.96 -8.97
C VAL A 290 2.68 7.05 -8.40
N TYR A 291 3.68 6.78 -9.24
CA TYR A 291 5.10 6.79 -8.91
C TYR A 291 5.73 8.15 -9.26
N LEU A 292 5.30 9.17 -8.51
CA LEU A 292 5.74 10.54 -8.72
C LEU A 292 7.26 10.66 -8.66
N SER A 293 7.83 11.46 -9.57
CA SER A 293 9.21 11.91 -9.48
C SER A 293 9.43 12.70 -8.18
N ALA A 294 10.68 12.74 -7.69
CA ALA A 294 11.03 13.50 -6.49
C ALA A 294 10.61 14.98 -6.61
N GLU A 295 10.81 15.58 -7.79
CA GLU A 295 10.44 16.97 -8.07
C GLU A 295 8.92 17.17 -8.03
N ARG A 296 8.15 16.30 -8.68
CA ARG A 296 6.69 16.39 -8.66
C ARG A 296 6.14 16.18 -7.25
N ARG A 297 6.71 15.24 -6.49
CA ARG A 297 6.37 15.03 -5.07
C ARG A 297 6.64 16.30 -4.26
N ARG A 298 7.80 16.94 -4.43
CA ARG A 298 8.15 18.19 -3.76
C ARG A 298 7.13 19.30 -4.02
N ILE A 299 6.76 19.52 -5.28
CA ILE A 299 5.77 20.54 -5.67
C ILE A 299 4.43 20.28 -4.95
N LEU A 300 3.98 19.03 -4.92
CA LEU A 300 2.73 18.67 -4.23
C LEU A 300 2.85 18.79 -2.70
N THR A 301 3.99 18.42 -2.12
CA THR A 301 4.27 18.62 -0.69
C THR A 301 4.16 20.11 -0.33
N GLN A 302 4.77 20.99 -1.12
CA GLN A 302 4.68 22.44 -0.93
C GLN A 302 3.25 22.96 -1.10
N LYS A 303 2.51 22.49 -2.11
CA LYS A 303 1.08 22.82 -2.28
C LYS A 303 0.27 22.51 -1.02
N PHE A 304 0.42 21.30 -0.46
CA PHE A 304 -0.33 20.90 0.72
C PHE A 304 0.15 21.59 2.00
N LEU A 305 1.45 21.88 2.12
CA LEU A 305 1.95 22.73 3.20
C LEU A 305 1.31 24.12 3.14
N THR A 306 1.22 24.73 1.96
CA THR A 306 0.57 26.03 1.78
C THR A 306 -0.90 26.02 2.20
N ILE A 307 -1.64 24.93 1.94
CA ILE A 307 -3.03 24.80 2.41
C ILE A 307 -3.11 24.78 3.93
N LEU A 308 -2.16 24.11 4.59
CA LEU A 308 -2.12 24.00 6.05
C LEU A 308 -1.52 25.24 6.74
N ASN A 309 -0.84 26.12 6.02
CA ASN A 309 -0.02 27.18 6.60
C ASN A 309 -0.63 28.58 6.36
N PRO A 310 -0.89 29.39 7.41
CA PRO A 310 -0.71 29.08 8.84
C PRO A 310 -1.81 28.17 9.39
N LEU A 311 -1.43 27.23 10.27
CA LEU A 311 -2.35 26.28 10.88
C LEU A 311 -3.06 26.92 12.07
N ARG A 312 -4.32 27.33 11.89
CA ARG A 312 -5.12 27.97 12.95
C ARG A 312 -5.54 26.97 14.01
N LEU A 313 -5.07 27.16 15.23
CA LEU A 313 -5.51 26.38 16.41
C LEU A 313 -6.73 27.04 17.09
N GLY A 314 -6.91 28.35 16.90
CA GLY A 314 -8.05 29.11 17.41
C GLY A 314 -8.12 30.49 16.76
N ALA A 315 -8.97 31.38 17.29
CA ALA A 315 -9.12 32.73 16.75
C ALA A 315 -7.83 33.57 16.83
N GLU A 316 -7.04 33.36 17.89
CA GLU A 316 -5.85 34.18 18.20
C GLU A 316 -4.52 33.44 17.95
N TRP A 317 -4.53 32.11 17.80
CA TRP A 317 -3.31 31.31 17.61
C TRP A 317 -3.28 30.61 16.27
N SER A 318 -2.11 30.68 15.65
CA SER A 318 -1.75 29.82 14.54
C SER A 318 -0.31 29.34 14.68
N THR A 319 -0.07 28.14 14.18
CA THR A 319 1.26 27.58 14.01
C THR A 319 1.66 27.76 12.56
N GLU A 320 2.65 28.61 12.32
CA GLU A 320 3.24 28.74 11.00
C GLU A 320 4.42 27.78 10.86
N PHE A 321 4.53 27.08 9.73
CA PHE A 321 5.63 26.18 9.43
C PHE A 321 6.65 26.85 8.50
N GLU A 322 7.93 26.52 8.69
CA GLU A 322 8.99 26.91 7.77
C GLU A 322 8.79 26.24 6.41
N VAL A 323 8.84 27.03 5.33
CA VAL A 323 8.71 26.51 3.96
C VAL A 323 10.00 25.81 3.50
N ARG A 324 11.13 26.13 4.14
CA ARG A 324 12.40 25.43 3.95
C ARG A 324 12.35 24.12 4.73
N ASP A 325 12.72 23.04 4.08
CA ASP A 325 12.77 21.73 4.72
C ASP A 325 14.00 21.56 5.64
N LEU A 326 13.92 20.63 6.60
CA LEU A 326 14.97 20.39 7.60
C LEU A 326 16.34 19.99 7.05
N SER A 327 16.39 19.44 5.84
CA SER A 327 17.67 19.01 5.25
C SER A 327 18.49 20.18 4.72
N GLU A 328 17.86 21.30 4.39
CA GLU A 328 18.57 22.56 4.12
C GLU A 328 19.18 23.17 5.41
N THR A 329 18.66 22.84 6.59
CA THR A 329 19.09 23.45 7.86
C THR A 329 20.14 22.64 8.61
N THR A 330 20.20 21.32 8.42
CA THR A 330 21.04 20.44 9.25
C THR A 330 22.41 20.09 8.67
N ASN A 331 22.69 20.31 7.37
CA ASN A 331 23.99 20.00 6.71
C ASN A 331 24.57 18.58 6.96
N GLN A 332 23.84 17.67 7.61
CA GLN A 332 24.32 16.35 8.04
C GLN A 332 24.04 15.23 7.03
N ALA A 333 23.48 15.57 5.88
CA ALA A 333 23.23 14.64 4.80
C ALA A 333 24.52 14.32 4.04
N GLY A 334 24.96 13.06 4.08
CA GLY A 334 26.09 12.54 3.32
C GLY A 334 25.67 11.51 2.27
N VAL A 335 26.42 11.45 1.16
CA VAL A 335 26.32 10.33 0.20
C VAL A 335 27.33 9.26 0.62
N LEU A 336 26.86 8.06 0.93
CA LEU A 336 27.75 6.94 1.20
C LEU A 336 28.46 6.51 -0.09
N PRO A 337 29.79 6.29 -0.07
CA PRO A 337 30.49 5.79 -1.25
C PRO A 337 29.99 4.40 -1.62
N ALA A 338 29.97 4.10 -2.91
CA ALA A 338 29.59 2.78 -3.40
C ALA A 338 30.52 1.70 -2.81
N PRO A 339 29.99 0.63 -2.20
CA PRO A 339 30.82 -0.43 -1.65
C PRO A 339 31.46 -1.22 -2.77
N LYS A 340 32.77 -1.48 -2.67
CA LYS A 340 33.47 -2.34 -3.62
C LYS A 340 33.00 -3.79 -3.48
N LEU A 341 32.76 -4.41 -4.64
CA LEU A 341 32.31 -5.80 -4.74
C LEU A 341 33.41 -6.66 -5.33
N VAL A 342 33.63 -7.84 -4.75
CA VAL A 342 34.55 -8.85 -5.23
C VAL A 342 33.83 -9.88 -6.09
N PHE A 343 34.39 -10.13 -7.28
CA PHE A 343 33.98 -11.15 -8.24
C PHE A 343 35.14 -12.11 -8.53
N GLY A 344 34.83 -13.34 -8.95
CA GLY A 344 35.84 -14.35 -9.32
C GLY A 344 36.95 -14.52 -8.28
N ASP A 345 38.18 -14.70 -8.78
CA ASP A 345 39.39 -14.85 -7.97
C ASP A 345 39.88 -13.47 -7.46
N LYS A 346 39.10 -12.85 -6.57
CA LYS A 346 39.40 -11.60 -5.84
C LYS A 346 39.43 -10.30 -6.67
N MET A 347 38.64 -10.22 -7.74
CA MET A 347 38.53 -8.97 -8.50
C MET A 347 37.59 -7.97 -7.83
N SER A 348 38.15 -6.92 -7.24
CA SER A 348 37.42 -5.83 -6.57
C SER A 348 37.03 -4.73 -7.56
N VAL A 349 35.74 -4.43 -7.66
CA VAL A 349 35.19 -3.44 -8.59
C VAL A 349 34.15 -2.57 -7.88
N THR A 350 34.19 -1.26 -8.10
CA THR A 350 33.17 -0.31 -7.61
C THR A 350 31.92 -0.40 -8.50
N PRO A 351 30.72 -0.62 -7.93
CA PRO A 351 29.47 -0.62 -8.68
C PRO A 351 29.19 0.71 -9.37
N ASP A 352 28.80 0.63 -10.64
CA ASP A 352 28.16 1.73 -11.34
C ASP A 352 26.66 1.67 -11.10
N PHE A 353 26.15 2.50 -10.18
CA PHE A 353 24.73 2.56 -9.87
C PHE A 353 23.87 3.17 -11.00
N LEU A 354 24.44 3.99 -11.89
CA LEU A 354 23.71 4.54 -13.03
C LEU A 354 23.38 3.45 -14.06
N ASN A 355 24.25 2.43 -14.18
CA ASN A 355 24.08 1.30 -15.09
C ASN A 355 24.09 -0.05 -14.37
N TYR A 356 23.53 -0.12 -13.15
CA TYR A 356 23.67 -1.26 -12.24
C TYR A 356 23.41 -2.62 -12.89
N GLY A 357 22.31 -2.78 -13.64
CA GLY A 357 21.98 -4.05 -14.28
C GLY A 357 23.04 -4.51 -15.30
N SER A 358 23.51 -3.57 -16.13
CA SER A 358 24.58 -3.83 -17.11
C SER A 358 25.92 -4.10 -16.42
N PHE A 359 26.24 -3.34 -15.37
CA PHE A 359 27.41 -3.54 -14.55
C PHE A 359 27.44 -4.97 -13.97
N MET A 360 26.41 -5.37 -13.22
CA MET A 360 26.36 -6.69 -12.58
C MET A 360 26.50 -7.82 -13.60
N LYS A 361 25.76 -7.71 -14.71
CA LYS A 361 25.78 -8.70 -15.80
C LYS A 361 27.16 -8.82 -16.45
N ASN A 362 27.76 -7.71 -16.83
CA ASN A 362 29.03 -7.70 -17.57
C ASN A 362 30.21 -8.08 -16.68
N THR A 363 30.23 -7.61 -15.43
CA THR A 363 31.26 -7.95 -14.44
C THR A 363 31.21 -9.43 -14.11
N LEU A 364 30.02 -9.99 -13.86
CA LEU A 364 29.84 -11.43 -13.64
C LEU A 364 30.23 -12.25 -14.87
N LYS A 365 29.85 -11.82 -16.08
CA LYS A 365 30.26 -12.48 -17.34
C LYS A 365 31.77 -12.50 -17.53
N LYS A 366 32.46 -11.43 -17.13
CA LYS A 366 33.91 -11.27 -17.29
C LYS A 366 34.66 -12.10 -16.27
N PHE A 367 34.37 -11.90 -14.99
CA PHE A 367 35.17 -12.44 -13.89
C PHE A 367 34.58 -13.70 -13.24
N GLY A 368 33.29 -13.97 -13.42
CA GLY A 368 32.61 -15.08 -12.74
C GLY A 368 32.22 -14.76 -11.30
N PRO A 369 31.61 -15.71 -10.59
CA PRO A 369 31.13 -15.51 -9.22
C PRO A 369 32.29 -15.58 -8.21
N ALA A 370 32.17 -14.88 -7.08
CA ALA A 370 33.12 -14.98 -5.97
C ALA A 370 33.18 -16.40 -5.36
N LYS A 371 32.04 -17.11 -5.34
CA LYS A 371 31.98 -18.55 -5.04
C LYS A 371 31.08 -19.24 -6.04
N LYS A 372 31.60 -20.28 -6.70
CA LYS A 372 30.84 -21.12 -7.63
C LYS A 372 29.95 -22.09 -6.84
N ALA A 373 28.79 -22.40 -7.40
CA ALA A 373 28.01 -23.54 -6.93
C ALA A 373 28.63 -24.84 -7.48
N THR A 374 28.42 -25.95 -6.78
CA THR A 374 28.96 -27.26 -7.14
C THR A 374 27.86 -28.29 -7.23
N PHE A 375 27.90 -29.13 -8.26
CA PHE A 375 27.05 -30.30 -8.42
C PHE A 375 27.86 -31.53 -7.99
N SER A 376 27.48 -32.17 -6.90
CA SER A 376 28.24 -33.28 -6.32
C SER A 376 27.89 -34.60 -7.01
N ASN A 377 26.60 -34.82 -7.25
CA ASN A 377 26.09 -36.02 -7.91
C ASN A 377 26.00 -35.86 -9.43
N ASN A 378 26.19 -34.64 -9.93
CA ASN A 378 26.03 -34.27 -11.34
C ASN A 378 24.63 -34.65 -11.87
N LYS A 379 23.58 -34.46 -11.04
CA LYS A 379 22.19 -34.75 -11.39
C LYS A 379 21.26 -33.58 -11.07
N LEU A 380 20.40 -33.27 -12.04
CA LEU A 380 19.39 -32.22 -11.94
C LEU A 380 18.06 -32.74 -12.49
N LEU A 381 16.97 -32.45 -11.79
CA LEU A 381 15.61 -32.78 -12.21
C LEU A 381 14.91 -31.58 -12.84
N LEU A 382 14.32 -31.79 -14.02
CA LEU A 382 13.41 -30.86 -14.70
C LEU A 382 11.99 -31.39 -14.61
N VAL A 383 11.13 -30.67 -13.90
CA VAL A 383 9.70 -30.96 -13.78
C VAL A 383 8.91 -29.95 -14.60
N TYR A 384 7.98 -30.40 -15.44
CA TYR A 384 7.19 -29.51 -16.31
C TYR A 384 5.82 -30.10 -16.66
N PRO A 385 4.82 -29.30 -17.06
CA PRO A 385 3.52 -29.82 -17.49
C PRO A 385 3.61 -30.60 -18.81
N SER A 386 2.85 -31.69 -18.96
CA SER A 386 2.86 -32.57 -20.13
C SER A 386 2.39 -31.90 -21.42
N THR A 387 1.73 -30.75 -21.30
CA THR A 387 1.39 -29.84 -22.40
C THR A 387 2.62 -29.22 -23.07
N ILE A 388 3.78 -29.18 -22.40
CA ILE A 388 5.03 -28.66 -22.97
C ILE A 388 5.82 -29.80 -23.60
N ALA A 389 6.11 -29.69 -24.89
CA ALA A 389 6.92 -30.68 -25.59
C ALA A 389 8.35 -30.78 -25.00
N ARG A 390 8.84 -32.00 -24.81
CA ARG A 390 10.19 -32.27 -24.27
C ARG A 390 11.31 -31.52 -25.02
N GLY A 391 11.18 -31.36 -26.34
CA GLY A 391 12.15 -30.61 -27.14
C GLY A 391 12.24 -29.12 -26.81
N ILE A 392 11.14 -28.50 -26.34
CA ILE A 392 11.14 -27.12 -25.85
C ILE A 392 11.93 -27.05 -24.52
N MET A 393 11.65 -27.98 -23.62
CA MET A 393 12.34 -28.06 -22.33
C MET A 393 13.84 -28.35 -22.47
N GLN A 394 14.23 -29.19 -23.43
CA GLN A 394 15.64 -29.41 -23.76
C GLN A 394 16.33 -28.13 -24.23
N LYS A 395 15.71 -27.37 -25.15
CA LYS A 395 16.26 -26.08 -25.62
C LYS A 395 16.40 -25.07 -24.48
N PHE A 396 15.38 -24.97 -23.63
CA PHE A 396 15.42 -24.14 -22.43
C PHE A 396 16.56 -24.53 -21.48
N TYR A 397 16.75 -25.83 -21.26
CA TYR A 397 17.86 -26.30 -20.42
C TYR A 397 19.22 -26.02 -21.04
N GLU A 398 19.38 -26.17 -22.36
CA GLU A 398 20.61 -25.80 -23.05
C GLU A 398 20.92 -24.30 -22.91
N ASP A 399 19.91 -23.43 -22.93
CA ASP A 399 20.10 -22.01 -22.63
C ASP A 399 20.59 -21.81 -21.18
N CYS A 400 20.02 -22.56 -20.23
CA CYS A 400 20.45 -22.54 -18.83
C CYS A 400 21.91 -23.01 -18.68
N LYS A 401 22.33 -24.08 -19.38
CA LYS A 401 23.72 -24.57 -19.42
C LYS A 401 24.65 -23.48 -19.95
N LEU A 402 24.30 -22.88 -21.08
CA LEU A 402 25.09 -21.83 -21.72
C LEU A 402 25.27 -20.63 -20.78
N ILE A 403 24.19 -20.16 -20.16
CA ILE A 403 24.22 -19.02 -19.25
C ILE A 403 24.98 -19.35 -17.95
N SER A 404 24.74 -20.53 -17.36
CA SER A 404 25.44 -21.00 -16.16
C SER A 404 26.95 -21.06 -16.37
N ARG A 405 27.39 -21.61 -17.50
CA ARG A 405 28.82 -21.66 -17.85
C ARG A 405 29.38 -20.26 -18.11
N ARG A 406 28.65 -19.43 -18.84
CA ARG A 406 29.12 -18.11 -19.31
C ARG A 406 29.20 -17.06 -18.21
N PHE A 407 28.26 -17.06 -17.26
CA PHE A 407 28.17 -16.05 -16.21
C PHE A 407 28.64 -16.59 -14.85
N PHE A 408 28.22 -17.81 -14.51
CA PHE A 408 28.45 -18.37 -13.18
C PHE A 408 29.62 -19.36 -13.14
N ARG A 409 30.31 -19.58 -14.27
CA ARG A 409 31.46 -20.50 -14.40
C ARG A 409 31.15 -21.90 -13.83
N THR A 410 29.88 -22.30 -13.89
CA THR A 410 29.36 -23.55 -13.34
C THR A 410 28.78 -24.36 -14.50
N ASN A 411 29.22 -25.61 -14.62
CA ASN A 411 28.65 -26.54 -15.60
C ASN A 411 27.44 -27.21 -14.95
N LEU A 412 26.26 -27.03 -15.54
CA LEU A 412 25.10 -27.83 -15.16
C LEU A 412 25.24 -29.25 -15.71
N PRO A 413 24.58 -30.26 -15.12
CA PRO A 413 24.62 -31.63 -15.59
C PRO A 413 24.32 -31.80 -17.08
N ASP A 414 25.09 -32.63 -17.78
CA ASP A 414 24.89 -32.84 -19.21
C ASP A 414 23.61 -33.59 -19.56
N ARG A 415 23.15 -34.46 -18.64
CA ARG A 415 21.94 -35.29 -18.80
C ARG A 415 20.98 -35.05 -17.63
N PRO A 416 20.11 -34.04 -17.70
CA PRO A 416 19.10 -33.85 -16.66
C PRO A 416 18.00 -34.91 -16.79
N ILE A 417 17.33 -35.19 -15.69
CA ILE A 417 16.15 -36.05 -15.62
C ILE A 417 14.94 -35.18 -15.99
N PHE A 418 14.03 -35.69 -16.82
CA PHE A 418 12.84 -34.98 -17.27
C PHE A 418 11.59 -35.70 -16.80
N TYR A 419 10.75 -35.04 -16.01
CA TYR A 419 9.43 -35.52 -15.64
C TYR A 419 8.35 -34.54 -16.03
N ASN A 420 7.31 -35.08 -16.65
CA ASN A 420 6.14 -34.33 -17.01
C ASN A 420 4.94 -34.70 -16.12
N TYR A 421 4.17 -33.71 -15.69
CA TYR A 421 2.95 -33.93 -14.92
C TYR A 421 1.71 -33.54 -15.75
N PRO A 422 0.56 -34.18 -15.53
CA PRO A 422 0.27 -35.19 -14.50
C PRO A 422 0.70 -36.62 -14.87
N ASP A 423 1.30 -36.83 -16.04
CA ASP A 423 1.66 -38.16 -16.56
C ASP A 423 2.54 -38.97 -15.59
N VAL A 424 3.38 -38.28 -14.82
CA VAL A 424 4.23 -38.82 -13.76
C VAL A 424 3.80 -38.25 -12.40
N ASP A 425 3.70 -39.13 -11.38
CA ASP A 425 3.59 -38.71 -9.99
C ASP A 425 4.94 -38.18 -9.50
N VAL A 426 5.14 -36.88 -9.72
CA VAL A 426 6.40 -36.17 -9.43
C VAL A 426 6.86 -36.36 -8.00
N ARG A 427 5.93 -36.38 -7.03
CA ARG A 427 6.29 -36.50 -5.61
C ARG A 427 6.86 -37.88 -5.32
N ARG A 428 6.13 -38.93 -5.71
CA ARG A 428 6.54 -40.31 -5.50
C ARG A 428 7.88 -40.61 -6.16
N GLU A 429 8.05 -40.15 -7.41
CA GLU A 429 9.30 -40.34 -8.12
C GLU A 429 10.44 -39.57 -7.45
N TYR A 430 10.24 -38.29 -7.10
CA TYR A 430 11.25 -37.52 -6.40
C TYR A 430 11.72 -38.22 -5.12
N GLU A 431 10.78 -38.70 -4.30
CA GLU A 431 11.08 -39.41 -3.05
C GLU A 431 11.95 -40.66 -3.27
N SER A 432 11.90 -41.32 -4.43
CA SER A 432 12.68 -42.54 -4.69
C SER A 432 14.15 -42.30 -5.07
N PHE A 433 14.56 -41.08 -5.44
CA PHE A 433 15.95 -40.78 -5.80
C PHE A 433 16.45 -39.40 -5.35
N ARG A 434 15.74 -38.72 -4.43
CA ARG A 434 16.08 -37.37 -3.95
C ARG A 434 17.51 -37.23 -3.45
N ASP A 435 18.09 -38.28 -2.87
CA ASP A 435 19.46 -38.24 -2.31
C ASP A 435 20.54 -38.18 -3.40
N GLU A 436 20.19 -38.58 -4.62
CA GLU A 436 21.07 -38.53 -5.79
C GLU A 436 20.95 -37.19 -6.53
N LEU A 437 19.98 -36.33 -6.20
CA LEU A 437 19.77 -35.04 -6.84
C LEU A 437 20.55 -33.91 -6.14
N ASP A 438 21.16 -33.05 -6.96
CA ASP A 438 21.77 -31.80 -6.46
C ASP A 438 20.78 -30.64 -6.49
N ALA A 439 19.88 -30.60 -7.48
CA ALA A 439 19.00 -29.46 -7.72
C ALA A 439 17.77 -29.80 -8.59
N ILE A 440 16.73 -28.95 -8.51
CA ILE A 440 15.50 -29.07 -9.31
C ILE A 440 15.17 -27.75 -10.00
N ILE A 441 14.73 -27.84 -11.25
CA ILE A 441 14.02 -26.76 -11.96
C ILE A 441 12.60 -27.24 -12.24
N ALA A 442 11.59 -26.54 -11.73
CA ALA A 442 10.19 -26.90 -11.92
C ALA A 442 9.45 -25.80 -12.68
N VAL A 443 8.57 -26.18 -13.59
CA VAL A 443 7.74 -25.27 -14.39
C VAL A 443 6.29 -25.46 -14.00
N VAL A 444 5.58 -24.36 -13.74
CA VAL A 444 4.11 -24.31 -13.66
C VAL A 444 3.55 -23.70 -14.95
N GLN A 445 2.35 -24.10 -15.39
CA GLN A 445 1.79 -23.62 -16.65
C GLN A 445 1.40 -22.13 -16.51
N HIS A 446 0.75 -21.77 -15.41
CA HIS A 446 0.21 -20.42 -15.17
C HIS A 446 0.57 -19.87 -13.77
N GLU A 447 0.61 -18.54 -13.64
CA GLU A 447 0.83 -17.85 -12.35
C GLU A 447 -0.27 -18.17 -11.32
N GLU A 448 -1.46 -18.55 -11.79
CA GLU A 448 -2.64 -18.86 -10.97
C GLU A 448 -2.56 -20.24 -10.30
N GLU A 449 -1.63 -21.12 -10.69
CA GLU A 449 -1.42 -22.43 -10.08
C GLU A 449 -0.68 -22.36 -8.74
N THR A 450 -1.22 -21.55 -7.82
CA THR A 450 -0.61 -21.26 -6.52
C THR A 450 -0.43 -22.55 -5.70
N GLU A 451 -1.42 -23.44 -5.70
CA GLU A 451 -1.34 -24.72 -4.99
C GLU A 451 -0.20 -25.60 -5.52
N ARG A 452 -0.02 -25.67 -6.85
CA ARG A 452 1.07 -26.47 -7.44
C ARG A 452 2.43 -25.85 -7.17
N TYR A 453 2.53 -24.52 -7.21
CA TYR A 453 3.74 -23.81 -6.80
C TYR A 453 4.12 -24.12 -5.35
N ILE A 454 3.16 -24.07 -4.43
CA ILE A 454 3.34 -24.42 -3.00
C ILE A 454 3.76 -25.87 -2.86
N ASN A 455 3.05 -26.79 -3.51
CA ASN A 455 3.37 -28.21 -3.51
C ASN A 455 4.82 -28.49 -3.94
N PHE A 456 5.28 -27.90 -5.05
CA PHE A 456 6.68 -28.05 -5.45
C PHE A 456 7.67 -27.45 -4.45
N LYS A 457 7.30 -26.38 -3.73
CA LYS A 457 8.14 -25.82 -2.68
C LYS A 457 8.23 -26.73 -1.46
N ASP A 458 7.14 -27.38 -1.10
CA ASP A 458 7.07 -28.24 0.07
C ASP A 458 7.67 -29.61 -0.19
N TRP A 459 7.51 -30.16 -1.40
CA TRP A 459 8.00 -31.49 -1.73
C TRP A 459 9.52 -31.56 -1.89
N PHE A 460 10.15 -30.51 -2.42
CA PHE A 460 11.57 -30.54 -2.77
C PHE A 460 12.45 -29.97 -1.65
N ASP A 461 13.05 -30.87 -0.87
CA ASP A 461 14.05 -30.57 0.17
C ASP A 461 15.44 -30.15 -0.38
N LYS A 462 15.70 -30.36 -1.68
CA LYS A 462 16.90 -29.86 -2.37
C LYS A 462 16.71 -28.44 -2.94
N PRO A 463 17.80 -27.70 -3.25
CA PRO A 463 17.73 -26.43 -3.95
C PRO A 463 16.86 -26.49 -5.21
N ASN A 464 15.73 -25.77 -5.20
CA ASN A 464 14.77 -25.78 -6.30
C ASN A 464 14.48 -24.37 -6.84
N GLN A 465 14.27 -24.28 -8.15
CA GLN A 465 13.80 -23.07 -8.82
C GLN A 465 12.51 -23.35 -9.58
N VAL A 466 11.40 -22.83 -9.06
CA VAL A 466 10.09 -22.89 -9.72
C VAL A 466 9.92 -21.65 -10.59
N LEU A 467 9.42 -21.82 -11.81
CA LEU A 467 9.13 -20.74 -12.75
C LEU A 467 7.82 -21.01 -13.51
N THR A 468 7.25 -19.98 -14.12
CA THR A 468 6.08 -20.12 -14.99
C THR A 468 6.51 -20.38 -16.43
N TYR A 469 5.72 -21.15 -17.18
CA TYR A 469 5.95 -21.42 -18.61
C TYR A 469 6.13 -20.14 -19.44
N ARG A 470 5.48 -19.03 -19.05
CA ARG A 470 5.67 -17.70 -19.68
C ARG A 470 7.14 -17.37 -19.93
N VAL A 471 8.04 -17.69 -18.98
CA VAL A 471 9.46 -17.37 -19.10
C VAL A 471 10.12 -18.13 -20.25
N ILE A 472 9.71 -19.37 -20.50
CA ILE A 472 10.20 -20.21 -21.60
C ILE A 472 9.61 -19.72 -22.92
N ASP A 473 8.32 -19.39 -22.91
CA ASP A 473 7.55 -18.92 -24.07
C ASP A 473 8.05 -17.57 -24.62
N GLU A 474 8.61 -16.70 -23.76
CA GLU A 474 9.25 -15.43 -24.16
C GLU A 474 10.31 -15.60 -25.26
N ARG A 475 11.01 -16.75 -25.30
CA ARG A 475 11.97 -17.06 -26.38
C ARG A 475 11.34 -17.01 -27.77
N TYR A 476 10.08 -17.40 -27.87
CA TYR A 476 9.36 -17.57 -29.14
C TYR A 476 8.45 -16.37 -29.46
N ARG A 477 8.11 -15.57 -28.45
CA ARG A 477 7.22 -14.41 -28.60
C ARG A 477 7.94 -13.10 -28.83
N LEU A 478 9.15 -12.96 -28.31
CA LEU A 478 9.89 -11.71 -28.42
C LEU A 478 10.43 -11.49 -29.84
N PRO A 479 10.35 -10.25 -30.36
CA PRO A 479 11.13 -9.84 -31.53
C PRO A 479 12.63 -10.09 -31.33
N ARG A 480 13.37 -10.27 -32.42
CA ARG A 480 14.80 -10.61 -32.37
C ARG A 480 15.61 -9.54 -31.63
N GLU A 481 15.20 -8.28 -31.74
CA GLU A 481 15.83 -7.12 -31.10
C GLU A 481 15.68 -7.16 -29.57
N GLU A 482 14.61 -7.81 -29.08
CA GLU A 482 14.28 -7.91 -27.66
C GLU A 482 14.71 -9.23 -27.03
N ILE A 483 15.34 -10.15 -27.77
CA ILE A 483 15.76 -11.47 -27.25
C ILE A 483 16.69 -11.38 -26.03
N GLY A 484 17.37 -10.24 -25.86
CA GLY A 484 18.15 -9.92 -24.66
C GLY A 484 17.34 -9.99 -23.36
N ARG A 485 16.02 -9.72 -23.42
CA ARG A 485 15.10 -9.84 -22.29
C ARG A 485 14.94 -11.30 -21.85
N TYR A 486 14.72 -12.22 -22.79
CA TYR A 486 14.69 -13.66 -22.50
C TYR A 486 15.98 -14.13 -21.81
N TYR A 487 17.15 -13.76 -22.35
CA TYR A 487 18.42 -14.15 -21.74
C TYR A 487 18.62 -13.56 -20.34
N ASN A 488 18.08 -12.37 -20.04
CA ASN A 488 18.09 -11.83 -18.68
C ASN A 488 17.22 -12.66 -17.74
N LEU A 489 16.06 -13.16 -18.19
CA LEU A 489 15.24 -14.09 -17.41
C LEU A 489 16.01 -15.39 -17.12
N ILE A 490 16.71 -15.96 -18.11
CA ILE A 490 17.54 -17.15 -17.91
C ILE A 490 18.69 -16.89 -16.93
N ILE A 491 19.33 -15.71 -16.98
CA ILE A 491 20.36 -15.31 -16.00
C ILE A 491 19.76 -15.31 -14.59
N ASN A 492 18.56 -14.76 -14.40
CA ASN A 492 17.90 -14.74 -13.10
C ASN A 492 17.52 -16.14 -12.60
N ILE A 493 17.07 -17.03 -13.49
CA ILE A 493 16.78 -18.43 -13.15
C ILE A 493 18.06 -19.13 -12.67
N CYS A 494 19.16 -18.99 -13.42
CA CYS A 494 20.44 -19.59 -13.06
C CYS A 494 20.98 -18.98 -11.75
N ALA A 495 20.89 -17.66 -11.58
CA ALA A 495 21.30 -16.99 -10.35
C ALA A 495 20.51 -17.51 -9.13
N GLY A 496 19.19 -17.65 -9.28
CA GLY A 496 18.30 -18.14 -8.22
C GLY A 496 18.61 -19.59 -7.83
N LEU A 497 18.79 -20.48 -8.80
CA LEU A 497 19.14 -21.87 -8.55
C LEU A 497 20.54 -22.01 -7.94
N LEU A 498 21.57 -21.46 -8.59
CA LEU A 498 22.95 -21.60 -8.16
C LEU A 498 23.21 -20.86 -6.83
N GLY A 499 22.48 -19.78 -6.57
CA GLY A 499 22.51 -19.08 -5.27
C GLY A 499 21.98 -19.96 -4.13
N LYS A 500 20.88 -20.70 -4.36
CA LYS A 500 20.34 -21.68 -3.39
C LYS A 500 21.28 -22.87 -3.18
N MET A 501 22.07 -23.22 -4.19
CA MET A 501 23.15 -24.22 -4.07
C MET A 501 24.42 -23.67 -3.37
N GLY A 502 24.37 -22.48 -2.78
CA GLY A 502 25.51 -21.90 -2.05
C GLY A 502 26.50 -21.11 -2.91
N GLY A 503 26.18 -20.91 -4.20
CA GLY A 503 26.89 -19.96 -5.05
C GLY A 503 26.77 -18.53 -4.51
N ARG A 504 27.83 -17.74 -4.71
CA ARG A 504 27.89 -16.32 -4.34
C ARG A 504 28.35 -15.52 -5.57
N PRO A 505 27.44 -14.85 -6.29
CA PRO A 505 27.80 -14.05 -7.46
C PRO A 505 28.87 -12.99 -7.17
N TRP A 506 28.86 -12.43 -5.97
CA TRP A 506 29.83 -11.44 -5.49
C TRP A 506 29.82 -11.43 -3.94
N ILE A 507 30.84 -10.82 -3.35
CA ILE A 507 30.94 -10.52 -1.92
C ILE A 507 31.43 -9.07 -1.72
N LEU A 508 31.32 -8.52 -0.52
CA LEU A 508 31.93 -7.23 -0.20
C LEU A 508 33.46 -7.36 -0.14
N ASP A 509 34.17 -6.39 -0.69
CA ASP A 509 35.64 -6.33 -0.66
C ASP A 509 36.18 -6.02 0.73
N SER A 510 35.49 -5.13 1.45
CA SER A 510 35.88 -4.69 2.78
C SER A 510 35.13 -5.47 3.85
N LYS A 511 35.84 -5.84 4.93
CA LYS A 511 35.21 -6.32 6.15
C LYS A 511 34.33 -5.23 6.74
N LEU A 512 33.17 -5.64 7.23
CA LEU A 512 32.31 -4.77 8.03
C LEU A 512 32.74 -4.84 9.51
N SER A 513 32.09 -4.06 10.37
CA SER A 513 32.45 -3.94 11.79
C SER A 513 32.16 -5.19 12.63
N ALA A 514 31.21 -6.02 12.20
CA ALA A 514 30.83 -7.25 12.89
C ALA A 514 31.22 -8.48 12.06
N ASP A 515 31.48 -9.59 12.74
CA ASP A 515 31.75 -10.87 12.10
C ASP A 515 30.49 -11.55 11.54
N PHE A 516 29.31 -11.17 12.04
CA PHE A 516 28.03 -11.75 11.67
C PHE A 516 26.88 -10.73 11.71
N TYR A 517 25.97 -10.82 10.74
CA TYR A 517 24.80 -9.96 10.62
C TYR A 517 23.54 -10.83 10.51
N ILE A 518 22.53 -10.55 11.34
CA ILE A 518 21.24 -11.23 11.34
C ILE A 518 20.15 -10.21 10.98
N GLY A 519 19.39 -10.51 9.93
CA GLY A 519 18.13 -9.83 9.63
C GLY A 519 16.96 -10.72 10.02
N LEU A 520 16.07 -10.22 10.87
CA LEU A 520 14.83 -10.90 11.25
C LEU A 520 13.66 -10.20 10.58
N ASP A 521 12.80 -10.96 9.91
CA ASP A 521 11.55 -10.48 9.33
C ASP A 521 10.42 -11.42 9.73
N VAL A 522 9.24 -10.86 10.01
CA VAL A 522 8.03 -11.61 10.38
C VAL A 522 7.04 -11.50 9.23
N GLY A 523 7.11 -12.46 8.31
CA GLY A 523 6.13 -12.60 7.24
C GLY A 523 4.84 -13.21 7.77
N GLY A 524 3.73 -12.47 7.72
CA GLY A 524 2.41 -13.00 8.05
C GLY A 524 1.78 -13.73 6.86
N GLU A 525 1.74 -15.06 6.89
CA GLU A 525 0.77 -15.80 6.08
C GLU A 525 -0.64 -15.60 6.66
N LYS A 526 -1.63 -15.43 5.76
CA LYS A 526 -3.05 -15.56 6.12
C LYS A 526 -3.28 -16.97 6.65
N LYS A 527 -3.22 -17.15 7.97
CA LYS A 527 -3.65 -18.36 8.72
C LYS A 527 -3.43 -19.68 7.96
N GLY A 528 -2.20 -20.15 7.96
CA GLY A 528 -1.81 -21.55 7.82
C GLY A 528 -0.72 -21.81 8.87
N GLU A 529 -0.94 -22.81 9.70
CA GLU A 529 -0.17 -23.31 10.86
C GLU A 529 1.25 -22.79 11.14
N SER A 530 1.45 -22.46 12.42
CA SER A 530 2.70 -22.03 13.04
C SER A 530 3.82 -23.06 12.95
N GLY A 531 5.00 -22.63 12.52
CA GLY A 531 6.26 -23.33 12.72
C GLY A 531 7.31 -22.39 13.27
N MET A 532 7.39 -22.24 14.60
CA MET A 532 8.61 -21.73 15.24
C MET A 532 9.72 -22.77 15.02
N LEU A 533 10.73 -22.43 14.24
CA LEU A 533 12.01 -23.15 14.24
C LEU A 533 12.98 -22.36 15.13
N TYR A 534 13.15 -22.84 16.36
CA TYR A 534 14.30 -22.48 17.18
C TYR A 534 15.56 -23.09 16.55
N PHE A 535 16.59 -22.28 16.36
CA PHE A 535 17.95 -22.78 16.13
C PHE A 535 18.73 -22.63 17.43
N PHE A 536 19.23 -23.74 17.96
CA PHE A 536 20.35 -23.78 18.91
C PHE A 536 21.67 -23.81 18.16
#